data_AF-A0AAD2E5K6-F1
#
_entry.id   AF-A0AAD2E5K6-F1
#
_cell.length_a   1.000
_cell.length_b   1.000
_cell.length_c   1.000
_cell.angle_alpha   90.00
_cell.angle_beta   90.00
_cell.angle_gamma   90.00
#
_symmetry.space_group_name_H-M   'P 1'
#
loop_
_entity.id
_entity.type
_entity.pdbx_description
1 polymer ?
#
loop_
_entity_poly.entity_id
_entity_poly.type
_entity_poly.pdbx_seq_one_letter_code
_entity_poly.pdbx_strand_id
1 'polypeptide(L)'
;MGHFLDNRTGYLRTNTFTISGKNPQLYMDARVSPLSLSYYGFCLGNGNYTISLHFAEIVFTKDRTYSSLGRRLFDVYIQGQRVLNDFNIEDEAGGVNIGIIKTFSAAVTDNTVDICFYFKHFSWDL
;
A
#
# COMPACT_ATOMS: atom_id res chain seq x y z
N MET A 1 -9.14 -14.08 -2.19
CA MET A 1 -10.03 -13.81 -1.04
C MET A 1 -9.22 -14.02 0.23
N GLY A 2 -8.75 -12.94 0.87
CA GLY A 2 -8.01 -13.03 2.12
C GLY A 2 -8.98 -13.09 3.29
N HIS A 3 -8.81 -14.05 4.18
CA HIS A 3 -9.60 -14.21 5.41
C HIS A 3 -8.94 -13.40 6.53
N PHE A 4 -9.69 -12.52 7.21
CA PHE A 4 -9.19 -11.76 8.35
C PHE A 4 -10.14 -11.90 9.54
N LEU A 5 -9.56 -12.22 10.70
CA LEU A 5 -10.23 -12.33 11.99
C LEU A 5 -10.05 -11.02 12.78
N ASP A 6 -10.63 -9.90 12.33
CA ASP A 6 -11.05 -8.83 13.25
C ASP A 6 -11.97 -7.83 12.51
N ASN A 7 -13.26 -7.84 12.83
CA ASN A 7 -14.27 -6.96 12.24
C ASN A 7 -14.46 -5.68 13.07
N ARG A 8 -13.36 -5.04 13.51
CA ARG A 8 -13.45 -3.75 14.19
C ARG A 8 -13.40 -2.60 13.17
N THR A 9 -14.43 -1.78 13.22
CA THR A 9 -14.81 -0.63 12.39
C THR A 9 -13.79 0.53 12.33
N GLY A 10 -12.54 0.35 12.78
CA GLY A 10 -11.51 1.39 12.85
C GLY A 10 -10.48 1.44 11.70
N TYR A 11 -10.44 0.41 10.85
CA TYR A 11 -9.34 0.18 9.88
C TYR A 11 -9.67 0.48 8.41
N LEU A 12 -10.90 0.89 8.12
CA LEU A 12 -11.29 1.41 6.80
C LEU A 12 -11.33 2.94 6.86
N ARG A 13 -10.67 3.60 5.91
CA ARG A 13 -10.74 5.05 5.72
C ARG A 13 -11.33 5.32 4.35
N THR A 14 -12.48 5.99 4.33
CA THR A 14 -13.16 6.38 3.10
C THR A 14 -12.71 7.78 2.71
N ASN A 15 -12.31 7.95 1.46
CA ASN A 15 -11.91 9.22 0.88
C ASN A 15 -13.13 10.09 0.58
N THR A 16 -13.07 11.36 0.95
CA THR A 16 -14.10 12.37 0.64
C THR A 16 -13.65 13.37 -0.43
N PHE A 17 -12.42 13.25 -0.93
CA PHE A 17 -11.81 14.18 -1.89
C PHE A 17 -11.74 13.60 -3.31
N THR A 18 -11.76 14.49 -4.31
CA THR A 18 -11.57 14.12 -5.72
C THR A 18 -10.10 13.77 -5.99
N ILE A 19 -9.86 12.55 -6.48
CA ILE A 19 -8.52 12.08 -6.86
C ILE A 19 -8.24 12.40 -8.32
N SER A 20 -7.06 12.96 -8.59
CA SER A 20 -6.55 13.16 -9.94
C SER A 20 -5.89 11.88 -10.46
N GLY A 21 -6.30 11.40 -11.64
CA GLY A 21 -5.76 10.19 -12.29
C GLY A 21 -6.82 9.33 -12.98
N LYS A 22 -6.39 8.21 -13.59
CA LYS A 22 -7.32 7.22 -14.17
C LYS A 22 -7.95 6.38 -13.05
N ASN A 23 -9.27 6.14 -13.14
CA ASN A 23 -10.09 5.34 -12.20
C ASN A 23 -10.06 5.84 -10.74
N PRO A 24 -10.53 7.07 -10.45
CA PRO A 24 -10.56 7.62 -9.09
C PRO A 24 -11.36 6.77 -8.09
N GLN A 25 -12.31 5.95 -8.57
CA GLN A 25 -13.09 5.01 -7.75
C GLN A 25 -12.22 3.96 -7.02
N LEU A 26 -11.04 3.60 -7.57
CA LEU A 26 -10.15 2.61 -6.94
C LEU A 26 -9.50 3.10 -5.64
N TYR A 27 -9.56 4.40 -5.39
CA TYR A 27 -8.86 5.05 -4.29
C TYR A 27 -9.84 5.66 -3.27
N MET A 28 -11.07 5.13 -3.22
CA MET A 28 -12.08 5.57 -2.27
C MET A 28 -11.89 4.96 -0.89
N ASP A 29 -11.26 3.78 -0.77
CA ASP A 29 -11.06 3.11 0.52
C ASP A 29 -9.61 2.68 0.71
N ALA A 30 -9.03 3.01 1.87
CA ALA A 30 -7.74 2.49 2.30
C ALA A 30 -7.89 1.57 3.51
N ARG A 31 -7.12 0.46 3.51
CA ARG A 31 -6.90 -0.38 4.68
C ARG A 31 -5.69 0.15 5.44
N VAL A 32 -5.86 0.43 6.73
CA VAL A 32 -4.75 0.83 7.61
C VAL A 32 -4.27 -0.41 8.37
N SER A 33 -2.96 -0.61 8.50
CA SER A 33 -2.39 -1.64 9.39
C SER A 33 -1.21 -1.04 10.16
N PRO A 34 -1.07 -1.32 11.47
CA PRO A 34 -0.01 -0.75 12.29
C PRO A 34 1.38 -1.35 12.02
N LEU A 35 1.48 -2.53 11.41
CA LEU A 35 2.74 -3.27 11.28
C LEU A 35 2.99 -3.82 9.87
N SER A 36 2.08 -4.64 9.36
CA SER A 36 2.19 -5.20 8.01
C SER A 36 0.85 -5.50 7.38
N LEU A 37 0.83 -5.61 6.07
CA LEU A 37 -0.34 -6.00 5.30
C LEU A 37 0.10 -6.94 4.18
N SER A 38 -0.49 -8.13 4.12
CA SER A 38 -0.15 -9.14 3.11
C SER A 38 -1.36 -9.44 2.24
N TYR A 39 -1.10 -9.63 0.94
CA TYR A 39 -2.08 -9.99 -0.06
C TYR A 39 -1.63 -11.24 -0.80
N TYR A 40 -2.58 -12.15 -0.97
CA TYR A 40 -2.37 -13.42 -1.66
C TYR A 40 -3.33 -13.56 -2.85
N GLY A 41 -2.77 -13.84 -4.01
CA GLY A 41 -3.51 -14.34 -5.17
C GLY A 41 -3.24 -15.84 -5.32
N PHE A 42 -4.29 -16.65 -5.39
CA PHE A 42 -4.22 -18.11 -5.48
C PHE A 42 -4.68 -18.59 -6.87
N CYS A 43 -4.39 -19.86 -7.18
CA CYS A 43 -4.83 -20.53 -8.40
C CYS A 43 -4.31 -19.85 -9.69
N LEU A 44 -3.15 -19.20 -9.61
CA LEU A 44 -2.48 -18.63 -10.77
C LEU A 44 -1.73 -19.72 -11.53
N GLY A 45 -1.60 -19.58 -12.85
CA GLY A 45 -0.67 -20.41 -13.60
C GLY A 45 0.77 -20.11 -13.20
N ASN A 46 1.68 -21.07 -13.33
CA ASN A 46 3.10 -20.77 -13.16
C ASN A 46 3.60 -19.95 -14.36
N GLY A 47 4.38 -18.91 -14.10
CA GLY A 47 4.86 -18.00 -15.14
C GLY A 47 5.29 -16.65 -14.61
N ASN A 48 5.70 -15.76 -15.52
CA ASN A 48 6.06 -14.39 -15.19
C ASN A 48 4.84 -13.47 -15.32
N TYR A 49 4.56 -12.75 -14.23
CA TYR A 49 3.45 -11.82 -14.13
C TYR A 49 3.96 -10.39 -14.01
N THR A 50 3.20 -9.46 -14.59
CA THR A 50 3.33 -8.03 -14.35
C THR A 50 2.37 -7.63 -13.25
N ILE A 51 2.90 -7.15 -12.13
CA ILE A 51 2.15 -6.70 -10.96
C ILE A 51 2.15 -5.18 -10.96
N SER A 52 0.96 -4.60 -10.99
CA SER A 52 0.75 -3.15 -10.89
C SER A 52 0.15 -2.82 -9.53
N LEU A 53 0.92 -2.09 -8.72
CA LEU A 53 0.49 -1.59 -7.41
C LEU A 53 0.04 -0.15 -7.54
N HIS A 54 -1.19 0.12 -7.10
CA HIS A 54 -1.82 1.43 -7.12
C HIS A 54 -1.68 2.09 -5.75
N PHE A 55 -1.19 3.34 -5.72
CA PHE A 55 -1.01 4.10 -4.48
C PHE A 55 -1.63 5.48 -4.61
N ALA A 56 -2.22 5.96 -3.51
CA ALA A 56 -2.59 7.35 -3.32
C ALA A 56 -2.57 7.66 -1.81
N GLU A 57 -2.01 8.80 -1.42
CA GLU A 57 -2.14 9.29 -0.05
C GLU A 57 -3.45 10.06 0.08
N ILE A 58 -4.42 9.48 0.78
CA ILE A 58 -5.81 9.97 0.88
C ILE A 58 -6.23 10.29 2.31
N VAL A 59 -5.43 9.91 3.31
CA VAL A 59 -5.79 10.03 4.72
C VAL A 59 -5.17 11.29 5.31
N PHE A 60 -3.91 11.57 5.00
CA PHE A 60 -3.21 12.77 5.44
C PHE A 60 -3.45 13.89 4.46
N THR A 61 -4.69 14.39 4.42
CA THR A 61 -5.01 15.56 3.60
C THR A 61 -4.55 16.85 4.29
N LYS A 62 -4.44 17.92 3.50
CA LYS A 62 -3.69 19.18 3.67
C LYS A 62 -3.87 19.97 4.98
N ASP A 63 -4.64 19.49 5.94
CA ASP A 63 -4.87 20.07 7.25
C ASP A 63 -3.66 19.72 8.15
N ARG A 64 -2.63 20.56 8.02
CA ARG A 64 -1.31 20.46 8.66
C ARG A 64 -1.37 20.46 10.19
N THR A 65 -1.71 19.33 10.82
CA THR A 65 -1.53 19.13 12.28
C THR A 65 -0.54 18.03 12.64
N TYR A 66 0.32 17.58 11.72
CA TYR A 66 1.31 16.53 12.00
C TYR A 66 2.67 16.81 11.38
N SER A 67 3.30 17.91 11.79
CA SER A 67 4.73 18.17 11.54
C SER A 67 5.68 17.22 12.29
N SER A 68 5.22 16.15 12.97
CA SER A 68 6.10 15.33 13.82
C SER A 68 5.85 13.81 13.93
N LEU A 69 4.77 13.18 13.42
CA LEU A 69 4.51 11.75 13.73
C LEU A 69 4.15 10.86 12.53
N GLY A 70 5.00 10.88 11.52
CA GLY A 70 5.22 9.69 10.71
C GLY A 70 5.03 9.93 9.21
N ARG A 71 6.15 10.19 8.53
CA ARG A 71 6.28 9.76 7.13
C ARG A 71 5.96 8.27 7.13
N ARG A 72 4.86 7.85 6.51
CA ARG A 72 4.53 6.43 6.37
C ARG A 72 5.50 5.81 5.38
N LEU A 73 6.67 5.46 5.88
CA LEU A 73 7.66 4.68 5.16
C LEU A 73 7.29 3.22 5.32
N PHE A 74 7.24 2.53 4.20
CA PHE A 74 7.06 1.09 4.20
C PHE A 74 7.92 0.44 3.12
N ASP A 75 8.28 -0.81 3.37
CA ASP A 75 8.88 -1.65 2.35
C ASP A 75 7.78 -2.45 1.66
N VAL A 76 7.99 -2.74 0.38
CA VAL A 76 7.12 -3.64 -0.39
C VAL A 76 7.92 -4.84 -0.85
N TYR A 77 7.37 -6.02 -0.59
CA TYR A 77 7.90 -7.29 -1.02
C TYR A 77 6.93 -7.96 -1.97
N ILE A 78 7.45 -8.61 -3.00
CA ILE A 78 6.69 -9.42 -3.94
C ILE A 78 7.44 -10.75 -4.06
N GLN A 79 6.74 -11.87 -3.82
CA GLN A 79 7.34 -13.22 -3.79
C GLN A 79 8.60 -13.27 -2.89
N GLY A 80 8.53 -12.62 -1.72
CA GLY A 80 9.63 -12.51 -0.77
C GLY A 80 10.80 -11.60 -1.18
N GLN A 81 10.78 -10.98 -2.36
CA GLN A 81 11.81 -10.05 -2.82
C GLN A 81 11.40 -8.61 -2.52
N ARG A 82 12.27 -7.82 -1.88
CA ARG A 82 12.01 -6.40 -1.64
C ARG A 82 12.10 -5.60 -2.95
N VAL A 83 10.99 -5.01 -3.36
CA VAL A 83 10.87 -4.22 -4.59
C VAL A 83 10.81 -2.71 -4.34
N LEU A 84 10.42 -2.30 -3.13
CA LEU A 84 10.48 -0.92 -2.66
C LEU A 84 11.01 -0.89 -1.22
N ASN A 85 11.85 0.09 -0.90
CA ASN A 85 12.41 0.30 0.44
C ASN A 85 12.15 1.74 0.87
N ASP A 86 11.73 1.95 2.12
CA ASP A 86 11.42 3.28 2.66
C ASP A 86 10.48 4.10 1.75
N PHE A 87 9.46 3.45 1.20
CA PHE A 87 8.58 4.07 0.23
C PHE A 87 7.58 5.01 0.90
N ASN A 88 7.57 6.27 0.45
CA ASN A 88 6.58 7.29 0.81
C ASN A 88 5.72 7.62 -0.41
N ILE A 89 4.41 7.41 -0.30
CA ILE A 89 3.47 7.65 -1.40
C ILE A 89 3.41 9.15 -1.76
N GLU A 90 3.41 10.06 -0.78
CA GLU A 90 3.32 11.50 -1.03
C GLU A 90 4.53 12.01 -1.80
N ASP A 91 5.73 11.64 -1.34
CA ASP A 91 6.99 12.08 -1.97
C ASP A 91 7.06 11.58 -3.42
N GLU A 92 6.65 10.33 -3.66
CA GLU A 92 6.69 9.68 -4.96
C GLU A 92 5.58 10.17 -5.91
N ALA A 93 4.43 10.57 -5.37
CA ALA A 93 3.32 11.15 -6.13
C ALA A 93 3.47 12.66 -6.36
N GLY A 94 4.42 13.32 -5.67
CA GLY A 94 4.57 14.78 -5.70
C GLY A 94 3.49 15.52 -4.91
N GLY A 95 2.82 14.85 -3.97
CA GLY A 95 1.77 15.41 -3.13
C GLY A 95 0.65 14.44 -2.78
N VAL A 96 -0.29 14.92 -1.96
CA VAL A 96 -1.46 14.16 -1.48
C VAL A 96 -2.60 14.15 -2.53
N ASN A 97 -3.47 13.14 -2.47
CA ASN A 97 -4.59 12.92 -3.40
C ASN A 97 -4.19 12.74 -4.88
N ILE A 98 -2.95 12.35 -5.12
CA ILE A 98 -2.42 12.03 -6.46
C ILE A 98 -2.22 10.52 -6.54
N GLY A 99 -2.87 9.87 -7.52
CA GLY A 99 -2.73 8.45 -7.76
C GLY A 99 -1.49 8.13 -8.59
N ILE A 100 -0.67 7.19 -8.15
CA ILE A 100 0.49 6.66 -8.88
C ILE A 100 0.44 5.14 -8.99
N ILE A 101 1.11 4.61 -10.01
CA ILE A 101 1.22 3.16 -10.25
C ILE A 101 2.69 2.77 -10.27
N LYS A 102 3.07 1.75 -9.50
CA LYS A 102 4.37 1.09 -9.58
C LYS A 102 4.20 -0.30 -10.18
N THR A 103 4.99 -0.62 -11.19
CA THR A 103 4.89 -1.90 -11.92
C THR A 103 6.15 -2.73 -11.72
N PHE A 104 5.96 -4.01 -11.42
CA PHE A 104 7.03 -4.98 -11.15
C PHE A 104 6.78 -6.28 -11.92
N SER A 105 7.85 -7.01 -12.22
CA SER A 105 7.75 -8.36 -12.75
C SER A 105 8.06 -9.38 -11.66
N ALA A 106 7.25 -10.44 -11.57
CA ALA A 106 7.47 -11.52 -10.59
C ALA A 106 7.17 -12.88 -11.20
N ALA A 107 7.98 -13.87 -10.82
CA ALA A 107 7.74 -15.27 -11.18
C ALA A 107 6.81 -15.92 -10.16
N VAL A 108 5.77 -16.59 -10.65
CA VAL A 108 4.88 -17.46 -9.88
C VAL A 108 5.26 -18.89 -10.18
N THR A 109 5.62 -19.65 -9.13
CA THR A 109 6.12 -21.03 -9.26
C THR A 109 5.30 -22.06 -8.48
N ASP A 110 4.44 -21.60 -7.58
CA ASP A 110 3.64 -22.40 -6.65
C ASP A 110 2.14 -22.02 -6.73
N ASN A 111 1.71 -21.57 -7.90
CA ASN A 111 0.35 -21.09 -8.17
C ASN A 111 -0.13 -19.93 -7.27
N THR A 112 0.79 -19.30 -6.53
CA THR A 112 0.50 -18.23 -5.58
C THR A 112 1.37 -17.00 -5.85
N VAL A 113 0.76 -15.82 -5.71
CA VAL A 113 1.50 -14.56 -5.61
C VAL A 113 1.31 -13.99 -4.21
N ASP A 114 2.42 -13.71 -3.54
CA ASP A 114 2.48 -13.01 -2.25
C ASP A 114 2.97 -11.57 -2.47
N ILE A 115 2.29 -10.63 -1.82
CA ILE A 115 2.69 -9.23 -1.74
C ILE A 115 2.59 -8.78 -0.29
N CYS A 116 3.71 -8.35 0.29
CA CYS A 116 3.79 -7.92 1.68
C CYS A 116 4.22 -6.45 1.78
N PHE A 117 3.45 -5.67 2.53
CA PHE A 117 3.77 -4.31 2.93
C PHE A 117 4.22 -4.32 4.38
N TYR A 118 5.41 -3.81 4.68
CA TYR A 118 5.93 -3.70 6.04
C TYR A 118 6.08 -2.23 6.42
N PHE A 119 5.23 -1.77 7.33
CA PHE A 119 5.26 -0.40 7.83
C PHE A 119 6.38 -0.26 8.85
N LYS A 120 7.26 0.73 8.65
CA LYS A 120 8.33 0.98 9.61
C LYS A 120 7.74 1.71 10.81
N HIS A 121 7.87 1.09 11.98
CA HIS A 121 7.64 1.79 13.24
C HIS A 121 8.87 2.66 13.51
N PHE A 122 8.70 3.98 13.52
CA PHE A 122 9.72 4.88 14.06
C PHE A 122 9.74 4.69 15.59
N SER A 123 10.62 3.83 16.09
CA SER A 123 11.09 3.95 17.48
C SER A 123 11.93 5.21 17.56
N TRP A 124 11.57 6.14 18.43
CA TRP A 124 12.47 7.21 18.81
C TRP A 124 13.52 6.60 19.73
N ASP A 125 14.68 6.24 19.20
CA ASP A 125 15.83 5.93 20.06
C ASP A 125 16.45 7.27 20.53
N LEU A 126 16.29 7.55 21.82
CA LEU A 126 17.14 8.44 22.62
C LEU A 126 17.73 7.63 23.77
#